data_AF-A0A7Y4EXW4-F1
#
_entry.id   AF-A0A7Y4EXW4-F1
#
_cell.length_a   1.000
_cell.length_b   1.000
_cell.length_c   1.000
_cell.angle_alpha   90.00
_cell.angle_beta   90.00
_cell.angle_gamma   90.00
#
_symmetry.space_group_name_H-M   'P 1'
#
loop_
_entity.id
_entity.type
_entity.pdbx_description
1 polymer ?
#
loop_
_entity_poly.entity_id
_entity_poly.type
_entity_poly.pdbx_seq_one_letter_code
_entity_poly.pdbx_strand_id
1 'polypeptide(L)'
;MGYAPAECAGIASATMNALRQIGTTLGITVLGSIMSIYAIQQMSEVVSSNNMLNAVGTAQSAIVRNELPSNQEGWLLAYRNVMAAGFGIVMFCAGVLSVATTVLLVVFTPSGR
;
A
#
# COMPACT_ATOMS: atom_id res chain seq x y z
N MET A 1 1.57 -2.38 29.16
CA MET A 1 2.92 -2.53 29.75
C MET A 1 2.80 -3.13 31.16
N GLY A 2 2.23 -4.34 31.26
CA GLY A 2 2.15 -5.09 32.53
C GLY A 2 2.92 -6.41 32.53
N TYR A 3 3.47 -6.82 31.37
CA TYR A 3 4.11 -8.12 31.18
C TYR A 3 5.64 -8.09 31.27
N ALA A 4 6.25 -6.90 31.33
CA ALA A 4 7.69 -6.74 31.49
C ALA A 4 7.99 -6.29 32.93
N PRO A 5 9.02 -6.87 33.59
CA PRO A 5 9.51 -6.37 34.88
C PRO A 5 9.83 -4.87 34.79
N ALA A 6 9.60 -4.12 35.87
CA ALA A 6 9.77 -2.67 35.89
C ALA A 6 11.18 -2.23 35.45
N GLU A 7 12.19 -3.03 35.82
CA GLU A 7 13.60 -2.83 35.49
C GLU A 7 13.89 -2.93 33.98
N CYS A 8 13.10 -3.73 33.27
CA CYS A 8 13.22 -3.98 31.82
C CYS A 8 12.19 -3.20 30.98
N ALA A 9 11.32 -2.40 31.62
CA ALA A 9 10.24 -1.69 30.94
C ALA A 9 10.77 -0.72 29.86
N GLY A 10 11.91 -0.08 30.12
CA GLY A 10 12.57 0.81 29.16
C GLY A 10 13.02 0.08 27.89
N ILE A 11 13.66 -1.09 28.03
CA ILE A 11 14.12 -1.92 26.92
C ILE A 11 12.92 -2.45 26.13
N ALA A 12 11.90 -2.97 26.83
CA ALA A 12 10.67 -3.47 26.20
C ALA A 12 9.96 -2.37 25.39
N SER A 13 9.90 -1.14 25.92
CA SER A 13 9.32 0.00 25.21
C SER A 13 10.12 0.37 23.96
N ALA A 14 11.44 0.43 24.06
CA ALA A 14 12.32 0.73 22.94
C ALA A 14 12.18 -0.30 21.82
N THR A 15 12.15 -1.60 22.14
CA THR A 15 11.95 -2.68 21.18
C THR A 15 10.57 -2.62 20.52
N MET A 16 9.49 -2.39 21.28
CA MET A 16 8.14 -2.22 20.71
C MET A 16 8.08 -1.02 19.76
N ASN A 17 8.73 0.09 20.11
CA ASN A 17 8.75 1.27 19.26
C ASN A 17 9.53 1.03 17.96
N ALA A 18 10.69 0.36 18.04
CA ALA A 18 11.46 -0.03 16.86
C ALA A 18 10.65 -0.96 15.95
N LEU A 19 9.98 -1.97 16.53
CA LEU A 19 9.13 -2.90 15.77
C LEU A 19 7.98 -2.17 15.06
N ARG A 20 7.31 -1.23 15.75
CA ARG A 20 6.25 -0.41 15.16
C ARG A 20 6.77 0.44 14.00
N GLN A 21 7.95 1.04 14.15
CA GLN A 21 8.55 1.84 13.09
C GLN A 21 8.90 0.98 11.87
N ILE A 22 9.53 -0.18 12.08
CA ILE A 22 9.82 -1.14 11.01
C ILE A 22 8.53 -1.57 10.30
N GLY A 23 7.50 -1.94 11.07
CA GLY A 23 6.20 -2.33 10.55
C GLY A 23 5.53 -1.23 9.72
N THR A 24 5.66 0.04 10.14
CA THR A 24 5.13 1.19 9.40
C THR A 24 5.84 1.35 8.06
N THR A 25 7.18 1.35 8.04
CA THR A 25 7.97 1.48 6.81
C THR A 25 7.71 0.32 5.85
N LEU A 26 7.69 -0.91 6.36
CA LEU A 26 7.42 -2.10 5.55
C LEU A 26 5.98 -2.07 5.00
N GLY A 27 5.00 -1.68 5.81
CA GLY A 27 3.61 -1.51 5.39
C GLY A 27 3.48 -0.51 4.25
N ILE A 28 4.08 0.67 4.36
CA ILE A 28 4.05 1.70 3.31
C ILE A 28 4.67 1.15 2.01
N THR A 29 5.84 0.51 2.08
CA THR A 29 6.54 -0.02 0.91
C THR A 29 5.76 -1.14 0.21
N VAL A 30 5.18 -2.06 0.97
CA VAL A 30 4.40 -3.19 0.42
C VAL A 30 3.11 -2.67 -0.22
N LEU A 31 2.37 -1.82 0.48
CA LEU A 31 1.13 -1.24 -0.03
C LEU A 31 1.38 -0.37 -1.28
N GLY A 32 2.44 0.44 -1.26
CA GLY A 32 2.86 1.23 -2.44
C GLY A 32 3.25 0.36 -3.63
N SER A 33 3.94 -0.77 -3.40
CA SER A 33 4.30 -1.72 -4.45
C SER A 33 3.05 -2.36 -5.08
N ILE A 34 2.08 -2.79 -4.26
CA ILE A 34 0.82 -3.36 -4.74
C ILE A 34 0.05 -2.35 -5.59
N MET A 35 -0.06 -1.10 -5.13
CA MET A 35 -0.70 -0.02 -5.87
C MET A 35 -0.04 0.21 -7.24
N SER A 36 1.30 0.26 -7.26
CA SER A 36 2.07 0.51 -8.47
C SER A 36 1.92 -0.62 -9.50
N ILE A 37 2.00 -1.88 -9.06
CA ILE A 37 1.81 -3.05 -9.94
C ILE A 37 0.39 -3.05 -10.53
N TYR A 38 -0.62 -2.83 -9.70
CA TYR A 38 -2.01 -2.72 -10.15
C TYR A 38 -2.19 -1.61 -11.19
N ALA A 39 -1.62 -0.43 -10.90
CA ALA A 39 -1.74 0.72 -11.78
C ALA A 39 -1.07 0.48 -13.14
N ILE A 40 0.10 -0.15 -13.16
CA ILE A 40 0.80 -0.50 -14.42
C ILE A 40 -0.02 -1.50 -15.24
N GLN A 41 -0.58 -2.54 -14.60
CA GLN A 41 -1.39 -3.56 -15.28
C GLN A 41 -2.64 -2.94 -15.93
N GLN A 42 -3.46 -2.24 -15.15
CA GLN A 42 -4.69 -1.61 -15.67
C GLN A 42 -4.38 -0.55 -16.73
N MET A 43 -3.33 0.24 -16.54
CA MET A 43 -2.94 1.22 -17.55
C MET A 43 -2.47 0.52 -18.83
N SER A 44 -1.72 -0.59 -18.74
CA SER A 44 -1.29 -1.35 -19.92
C SER A 44 -2.45 -1.92 -20.74
N GLU A 45 -3.57 -2.28 -20.10
CA GLU A 45 -4.78 -2.71 -20.79
C GLU A 45 -5.42 -1.55 -21.58
N VAL A 46 -5.54 -0.38 -20.94
CA VAL A 46 -6.02 0.85 -21.59
C VAL A 46 -5.14 1.19 -22.79
N VAL A 47 -3.82 1.09 -22.66
CA VAL A 47 -2.87 1.40 -23.74
C VAL A 47 -2.90 0.37 -24.87
N SER A 48 -3.05 -0.91 -24.53
CA SER A 48 -3.16 -2.00 -25.52
C SER A 48 -4.40 -1.85 -26.38
N SER A 49 -5.53 -1.41 -25.79
CA SER A 49 -6.76 -1.12 -26.54
C SER A 49 -6.61 0.02 -27.55
N ASN A 50 -5.60 0.88 -27.38
CA ASN A 50 -5.30 2.02 -28.26
C ASN A 50 -4.25 1.69 -29.35
N ASN A 51 -3.99 0.40 -29.64
CA ASN A 51 -3.07 -0.06 -30.70
C ASN A 51 -1.61 0.44 -30.59
N MET A 52 -1.14 0.75 -29.38
CA MET A 52 0.25 1.16 -29.19
C MET A 52 1.22 -0.04 -29.14
N LEU A 53 2.26 0.01 -29.96
CA LEU A 53 3.39 -0.91 -29.90
C LEU A 53 4.15 -0.65 -28.58
N ASN A 54 4.13 -1.63 -27.66
CA ASN A 54 4.73 -1.59 -26.30
C ASN A 54 3.89 -0.95 -25.18
N ALA A 55 2.65 -1.42 -25.00
CA ALA A 55 1.72 -0.93 -23.98
C ALA A 55 2.24 -0.98 -22.54
N VAL A 56 2.99 -2.02 -22.16
CA VAL A 56 3.55 -2.17 -20.80
C VAL A 56 4.63 -1.13 -20.52
N GLY A 57 5.54 -0.89 -21.47
CA GLY A 57 6.59 0.12 -21.32
C GLY A 57 6.02 1.54 -21.21
N THR A 58 5.00 1.87 -22.03
CA THR A 58 4.34 3.18 -21.96
C THR A 58 3.56 3.35 -20.65
N ALA A 59 2.85 2.31 -20.20
CA ALA A 59 2.17 2.32 -18.91
C ALA A 59 3.15 2.52 -17.74
N GLN A 60 4.29 1.82 -17.76
CA GLN A 60 5.32 1.98 -16.73
C GLN A 60 5.89 3.40 -16.70
N SER A 61 6.21 4.01 -17.84
CA SER A 61 6.68 5.40 -17.88
C SER A 61 5.61 6.38 -17.37
N ALA A 62 4.34 6.18 -17.73
CA ALA A 62 3.25 7.03 -17.25
C ALA A 62 3.05 6.92 -15.72
N ILE A 63 3.11 5.72 -15.15
CA ILE A 63 2.90 5.50 -13.71
C ILE A 63 4.13 5.84 -12.86
N VAL A 64 5.32 5.38 -13.27
CA VAL A 64 6.55 5.49 -12.47
C VAL A 64 7.29 6.79 -12.72
N ARG A 65 7.35 7.26 -13.98
CA ARG A 65 8.08 8.49 -14.36
C ARG A 65 7.16 9.70 -14.46
N ASN A 66 5.84 9.52 -14.32
CA ASN A 66 4.83 10.56 -14.54
C ASN A 66 4.96 11.22 -15.92
N GLU A 67 5.47 10.48 -16.91
CA GLU A 67 5.63 10.92 -18.29
C GLU A 67 4.38 10.55 -19.08
N LEU A 68 3.37 11.42 -19.01
CA LEU A 68 2.13 11.28 -19.79
C LEU A 68 2.35 11.84 -21.20
N PRO A 69 1.91 11.15 -22.28
CA PRO A 69 1.94 11.70 -23.63
C PRO A 69 1.13 13.00 -23.67
N SER A 70 1.76 14.11 -24.05
CA SER A 70 1.23 15.48 -23.91
C SER A 70 0.03 15.82 -24.80
N ASN A 71 -0.49 14.87 -25.59
CA ASN A 71 -1.45 15.14 -26.66
C ASN A 71 -2.78 14.38 -26.53
N GLN A 72 -3.09 13.77 -25.38
CA GLN A 72 -4.33 13.00 -25.23
C GLN A 72 -4.98 13.19 -23.85
N GLU A 73 -6.02 14.04 -23.79
CA GLU A 73 -6.81 14.29 -22.57
C GLU A 73 -7.37 13.00 -21.93
N GLY A 74 -7.64 11.98 -22.76
CA GLY A 74 -8.06 10.65 -22.30
C GLY A 74 -7.05 9.93 -21.39
N TRP A 75 -5.76 10.22 -21.53
CA TRP A 75 -4.71 9.60 -20.71
C TRP A 75 -4.70 10.10 -19.27
N LEU A 76 -4.93 11.39 -19.07
CA LEU A 76 -4.99 11.96 -17.72
C LEU A 76 -6.22 11.41 -16.97
N LEU A 77 -7.34 11.26 -17.66
CA LEU A 77 -8.54 10.66 -17.10
C LEU A 77 -8.32 9.17 -16.77
N ALA A 78 -7.72 8.41 -17.69
CA ALA A 78 -7.38 7.00 -17.47
C ALA A 78 -6.42 6.84 -16.29
N TYR A 79 -5.36 7.65 -16.22
CA TYR A 79 -4.41 7.66 -15.11
C TYR A 79 -5.10 7.90 -13.76
N ARG A 80 -5.94 8.93 -13.67
CA ARG A 80 -6.69 9.25 -12.44
C ARG A 80 -7.60 8.11 -12.01
N ASN A 81 -8.30 7.50 -12.96
CA ASN A 81 -9.20 6.39 -12.68
C ASN A 81 -8.44 5.16 -12.16
N VAL A 82 -7.33 4.81 -12.82
CA VAL A 82 -6.48 3.68 -12.43
C VAL A 82 -5.82 3.90 -11.06
N MET A 83 -5.33 5.11 -10.79
CA MET A 83 -4.77 5.47 -9.49
C MET A 83 -5.82 5.41 -8.37
N ALA A 84 -7.05 5.91 -8.62
CA ALA A 84 -8.13 5.86 -7.65
C ALA A 84 -8.56 4.42 -7.36
N ALA A 85 -8.68 3.57 -8.38
CA ALA A 85 -9.01 2.17 -8.21
C ALA A 85 -7.92 1.40 -7.44
N GLY A 86 -6.64 1.65 -7.77
CA GLY A 86 -5.50 1.04 -7.08
C GLY A 86 -5.43 1.44 -5.61
N PHE A 87 -5.67 2.73 -5.33
CA PHE A 87 -5.77 3.23 -3.95
C PHE A 87 -6.91 2.56 -3.19
N GLY A 88 -8.07 2.36 -3.82
CA GLY A 88 -9.20 1.67 -3.21
C GLY A 88 -8.87 0.24 -2.76
N ILE A 89 -8.19 -0.54 -3.60
CA ILE A 89 -7.73 -1.90 -3.27
C ILE A 89 -6.75 -1.88 -2.10
N VAL A 90 -5.80 -0.96 -2.13
CA VAL A 90 -4.79 -0.81 -1.07
C VAL A 90 -5.43 -0.43 0.26
N MET A 91 -6.39 0.50 0.25
CA MET A 91 -7.13 0.90 1.45
C MET A 91 -8.01 -0.23 1.98
N PHE A 92 -8.59 -1.04 1.11
CA PHE A 92 -9.33 -2.24 1.51
C PHE A 92 -8.40 -3.24 2.23
N CYS A 93 -7.23 -3.55 1.65
CA CYS A 93 -6.24 -4.43 2.27
C CYS A 93 -5.75 -3.87 3.62
N ALA A 94 -5.46 -2.58 3.71
CA ALA A 94 -5.07 -1.92 4.95
C ALA A 94 -6.19 -2.00 6.01
N GLY A 95 -7.46 -1.86 5.60
CA GLY A 95 -8.63 -2.05 6.46
C GLY A 95 -8.74 -3.48 6.99
N VAL A 96 -8.60 -4.48 6.13
CA VAL A 96 -8.62 -5.91 6.52
C VAL A 96 -7.50 -6.22 7.52
N LEU A 97 -6.27 -5.72 7.27
CA LEU A 97 -5.15 -5.89 8.20
C LEU A 97 -5.39 -5.19 9.54
N SER A 98 -6.06 -4.03 9.53
CA SER A 98 -6.42 -3.32 10.75
C SER A 98 -7.43 -4.13 11.57
N VAL A 99 -8.46 -4.69 10.93
CA VAL A 99 -9.43 -5.58 11.58
C VAL A 99 -8.75 -6.84 12.13
N ALA A 100 -7.88 -7.47 11.34
CA ALA A 100 -7.10 -8.63 11.79
C ALA A 100 -6.25 -8.29 13.03
N THR A 101 -5.63 -7.11 13.05
CA THR A 101 -4.87 -6.62 14.21
C THR A 101 -5.77 -6.38 15.42
N THR A 102 -6.96 -5.80 15.23
CA THR A 102 -7.95 -5.64 16.31
C THR A 102 -8.37 -6.99 16.88
N VAL A 103 -8.68 -7.98 16.03
CA VAL A 103 -9.02 -9.34 16.48
C VAL A 103 -7.86 -9.94 17.27
N LEU A 104 -6.63 -9.80 16.78
CA LEU A 104 -5.44 -10.30 17.45
C LEU A 104 -5.27 -9.64 18.83
N LEU A 105 -5.44 -8.32 18.92
CA LEU A 105 -5.42 -7.62 20.19
C LEU A 105 -6.52 -8.09 21.13
N VAL A 106 -7.75 -8.32 20.66
CA VAL A 106 -8.84 -8.83 21.50
C VAL A 106 -8.55 -10.24 22.01
N VAL A 107 -8.02 -11.13 21.16
CA VAL A 107 -7.69 -12.52 21.53
C VAL A 107 -6.52 -12.58 22.52
N PHE A 108 -5.50 -11.75 22.33
CA PHE A 108 -4.29 -11.75 23.16
C PHE A 108 -4.33 -10.77 24.33
N THR A 109 -5.35 -9.91 24.43
CA THR A 109 -5.60 -9.13 25.65
C THR A 109 -6.35 -10.01 26.63
N PRO A 110 -5.75 -10.41 27.77
CA PRO A 110 -6.47 -11.21 28.75
C PRO A 110 -7.63 -10.39 29.31
N SER A 111 -8.79 -11.02 29.38
CA SER A 111 -10.04 -10.44 29.88
C SER A 111 -10.07 -10.23 31.41
N GLY A 112 -8.92 -10.04 32.05
CA GLY A 112 -8.80 -9.91 33.50
C GLY A 112 -8.05 -8.64 33.89
N ARG A 113 -8.81 -7.60 34.22
CA ARG A 113 -8.45 -6.65 35.27
C ARG A 113 -9.37 -6.91 36.45
#